data_AF-A0A2R7Y5Z6-F1
#
_entry.id   AF-A0A2R7Y5Z6-F1
#
_cell.length_a   1.000
_cell.length_b   1.000
_cell.length_c   1.000
_cell.angle_alpha   90.00
_cell.angle_beta   90.00
_cell.angle_gamma   90.00
#
_symmetry.space_group_name_H-M   'P 1'
#
loop_
_entity.id
_entity.type
_entity.pdbx_description
1 polymer ?
#
loop_
_entity_poly.entity_id
_entity_poly.type
_entity_poly.pdbx_seq_one_letter_code
_entity_poly.pdbx_strand_id
1 'polypeptide(L)'
;MKEVRCPRCGKNVSSFGTKTINDRKYLFAYHGNRPCYLGPYDSYVHAERLWGIGLSNVSDADLEDMLMEIFSRLLHKVRRAEGEKKEKMVKELNEMLKQMHKKLQDV
;
A
#
# COMPACT_ATOMS: atom_id res chain seq x y z
N MET A 1 -17.73 -7.25 16.93
CA MET A 1 -16.47 -6.81 16.28
C MET A 1 -16.06 -7.89 15.28
N LYS A 2 -15.70 -7.55 14.04
CA LYS A 2 -15.25 -8.54 13.06
C LYS A 2 -13.94 -9.19 13.56
N GLU A 3 -13.87 -10.51 13.56
CA GLU A 3 -12.62 -11.23 13.85
C GLU A 3 -11.60 -10.90 12.75
N VAL A 4 -10.49 -10.27 13.13
CA VAL A 4 -9.39 -9.99 12.19
C VAL A 4 -8.48 -11.22 12.14
N ARG A 5 -8.28 -11.76 10.94
CA ARG A 5 -7.41 -12.91 10.69
C ARG A 5 -6.01 -12.45 10.32
N CYS A 6 -5.00 -13.10 10.87
CA CYS A 6 -3.60 -12.82 10.59
C CYS A 6 -3.29 -13.19 9.13
N PRO A 7 -2.75 -12.26 8.33
CA PRO A 7 -2.50 -12.52 6.92
C PRO A 7 -1.37 -13.52 6.68
N ARG A 8 -0.50 -13.76 7.67
CA ARG A 8 0.59 -14.71 7.56
C ARG A 8 0.19 -16.15 7.89
N CYS A 9 -0.73 -16.36 8.83
CA CYS A 9 -1.03 -17.70 9.33
C CYS A 9 -2.52 -18.02 9.55
N GLY A 10 -3.44 -17.10 9.23
CA GLY A 10 -4.88 -17.32 9.30
C GLY A 10 -5.48 -17.42 10.72
N LYS A 11 -4.68 -17.21 11.77
CA LYS A 11 -5.17 -17.20 13.17
C LYS A 11 -5.87 -15.89 13.52
N ASN A 12 -6.72 -15.92 14.55
CA ASN A 12 -7.35 -14.70 15.07
C ASN A 12 -6.30 -13.78 15.70
N VAL A 13 -6.34 -12.50 15.33
CA VAL A 13 -5.47 -11.45 15.84
C VAL A 13 -6.11 -10.84 17.08
N SER A 14 -5.39 -10.86 18.19
CA SER A 14 -5.77 -10.13 19.40
C SER A 14 -5.38 -8.65 19.30
N SER A 15 -4.20 -8.37 18.73
CA SER A 15 -3.70 -7.01 18.51
C SER A 15 -2.61 -6.97 17.45
N PHE A 16 -2.36 -5.77 16.91
CA PHE A 16 -1.16 -5.49 16.11
C PHE A 16 -0.20 -4.63 16.93
N GLY A 17 1.10 -4.80 16.73
CA GLY A 17 2.10 -4.01 17.43
C GLY A 17 3.42 -3.96 16.68
N THR A 18 4.29 -3.08 17.14
CA THR A 18 5.61 -2.90 16.52
C THR A 18 6.73 -3.22 17.49
N LYS A 19 7.87 -3.67 16.95
CA LYS A 19 9.12 -3.83 17.70
C LYS A 19 10.26 -3.17 16.94
N THR A 20 11.13 -2.48 17.65
CA THR A 20 12.36 -1.90 17.08
C THR A 20 13.52 -2.85 17.35
N ILE A 21 14.26 -3.22 16.30
CA ILE A 21 15.45 -4.08 16.37
C ILE A 21 16.50 -3.46 15.44
N ASN A 22 17.68 -3.14 15.96
CA ASN A 22 18.78 -2.51 15.20
C ASN A 22 18.31 -1.29 14.38
N ASP A 23 17.65 -0.35 15.06
CA ASP A 23 17.08 0.89 14.48
C ASP A 23 16.04 0.70 13.37
N ARG A 24 15.53 -0.53 13.19
CA ARG A 24 14.46 -0.83 12.25
C ARG A 24 13.20 -1.24 13.00
N LYS A 25 12.07 -0.67 12.61
CA LYS A 25 10.78 -0.99 13.20
C LYS A 25 10.12 -2.10 12.40
N TYR A 26 9.46 -3.03 13.08
CA TYR A 26 8.89 -4.24 12.49
C TYR A 26 7.45 -4.44 13.00
N LEU A 27 6.53 -4.79 12.10
CA LEU A 27 5.13 -5.03 12.40
C LEU A 27 4.89 -6.51 12.76
N PHE A 28 4.04 -6.73 13.75
CA PHE A 28 3.63 -8.05 14.22
C PHE A 28 2.10 -8.11 14.42
N ALA A 29 1.51 -9.24 14.06
CA ALA A 29 0.20 -9.66 14.58
C ALA A 29 0.41 -10.50 15.84
N TYR A 30 -0.33 -10.20 16.90
CA TYR A 30 -0.32 -10.96 18.13
C TYR A 30 -1.52 -11.91 18.16
N HIS A 31 -1.26 -13.17 18.49
CA HIS A 31 -2.28 -14.20 18.73
C HIS A 31 -2.24 -14.56 20.21
N GLY A 32 -2.82 -13.69 21.05
CA GLY A 32 -2.52 -13.67 22.48
C GLY A 32 -1.09 -13.19 22.71
N ASN A 33 -0.28 -13.96 23.43
CA ASN A 33 1.11 -13.59 23.74
C ASN A 33 2.12 -13.93 22.63
N ARG A 34 1.69 -14.58 21.54
CA ARG A 34 2.59 -15.04 20.49
C ARG A 34 2.68 -14.02 19.35
N PRO A 35 3.85 -13.40 19.10
CA PRO A 35 4.03 -12.51 17.97
C PRO A 35 4.18 -13.29 16.66
N CYS A 36 3.58 -12.78 15.60
CA CYS A 36 3.72 -13.27 14.23
C CYS A 36 4.25 -12.13 13.36
N TYR A 37 5.51 -12.25 12.95
CA TYR A 37 6.20 -11.22 12.17
C TYR A 37 5.48 -11.00 10.85
N LEU A 38 5.06 -9.76 10.61
CA LEU A 38 4.37 -9.38 9.38
C LEU A 38 5.30 -8.70 8.40
N GLY A 39 6.41 -8.09 8.83
CA GLY A 39 7.27 -7.31 7.94
C GLY A 39 7.97 -6.15 8.62
N PRO A 40 8.94 -5.47 7.96
CA PRO A 40 9.38 -4.17 8.43
C PRO A 40 8.23 -3.18 8.36
N TYR A 41 8.13 -2.33 9.39
CA TYR A 41 7.08 -1.34 9.54
C TYR A 41 7.13 -0.30 8.42
N ASP A 42 8.35 0.08 8.03
CA ASP A 42 8.61 1.19 7.09
C ASP A 42 8.62 0.78 5.60
N SER A 43 8.35 -0.50 5.26
CA SER A 43 8.52 -0.97 3.87
C SER A 43 7.50 -2.01 3.36
N TYR A 44 6.28 -2.04 3.90
CA TYR A 44 5.34 -3.10 3.53
C TYR A 44 4.38 -2.84 2.37
N VAL A 45 4.78 -3.32 1.19
CA VAL A 45 4.01 -3.65 -0.03
C VAL A 45 2.82 -4.61 0.22
N HIS A 46 2.73 -5.26 1.40
CA HIS A 46 1.55 -6.04 1.81
C HIS A 46 0.63 -5.33 2.81
N ALA A 47 1.03 -4.18 3.39
CA ALA A 47 0.12 -3.35 4.18
C ALA A 47 -0.91 -2.64 3.27
N GLU A 48 -0.50 -2.26 2.05
CA GLU A 48 -1.37 -1.65 1.03
C GLU A 48 -2.59 -2.50 0.67
N ARG A 49 -2.50 -3.84 0.72
CA ARG A 49 -3.64 -4.72 0.37
C ARG A 49 -4.68 -4.90 1.48
N LEU A 50 -4.32 -4.62 2.73
CA LEU A 50 -5.18 -4.89 3.90
C LEU A 50 -5.83 -3.63 4.46
N TRP A 51 -5.33 -2.45 4.12
CA TRP A 51 -5.71 -1.19 4.76
C TRP A 51 -6.28 -0.25 3.73
N GLY A 52 -7.51 -0.54 3.29
CA GLY A 52 -8.35 0.50 2.71
C GLY A 52 -8.40 1.68 3.68
N ILE A 53 -7.56 2.69 3.42
CA ILE A 53 -7.49 4.01 4.02
C ILE A 53 -7.25 4.00 5.55
N GLY A 54 -6.04 4.39 5.97
CA GLY A 54 -5.73 4.63 7.38
C GLY A 54 -4.26 4.49 7.73
N LEU A 55 -3.39 5.18 7.01
CA LEU A 55 -1.98 5.30 7.36
C LEU A 55 -1.86 6.31 8.50
N SER A 56 -1.93 5.84 9.75
CA SER A 56 -1.91 6.69 10.94
C SER A 56 -0.57 7.40 11.23
N ASN A 57 0.44 7.22 10.37
CA ASN A 57 1.78 7.81 10.48
C ASN A 57 2.33 8.31 9.13
N VAL A 58 1.46 8.67 8.19
CA VAL A 58 1.86 9.23 6.90
C VAL A 58 1.35 10.67 6.88
N SER A 59 2.29 11.61 6.78
CA SER A 59 1.96 13.02 6.62
C SER A 59 1.41 13.29 5.22
N ASP A 60 0.74 14.42 5.01
CA ASP A 60 0.24 14.78 3.68
C ASP A 60 1.36 14.85 2.63
N ALA A 61 2.56 15.28 3.02
CA ALA A 61 3.74 15.28 2.16
C ALA A 61 4.15 13.86 1.72
N ASP A 62 4.06 12.88 2.61
CA ASP A 62 4.37 11.48 2.29
C ASP A 62 3.34 10.88 1.31
N LEU A 63 2.08 11.35 1.34
CA LEU A 63 1.04 10.91 0.40
C LEU A 63 1.31 11.43 -1.02
N GLU A 64 1.72 12.70 -1.15
CA GLU A 64 2.06 13.29 -2.44
C GLU A 64 3.28 12.61 -3.06
N ASP A 65 4.34 12.41 -2.28
CA ASP A 65 5.56 11.72 -2.73
C ASP A 65 5.27 10.27 -3.15
N MET A 66 4.46 9.56 -2.36
CA MET A 66 4.05 8.20 -2.69
C MET A 66 3.25 8.14 -4.00
N LEU A 67 2.34 9.10 -4.22
CA LEU A 67 1.57 9.19 -5.46
C LEU A 67 2.50 9.41 -6.66
N MET A 68 3.48 10.31 -6.54
CA MET A 68 4.45 10.61 -7.59
C MET A 68 5.36 9.41 -7.91
N GLU A 69 5.79 8.66 -6.91
CA GLU A 69 6.60 7.45 -7.08
C GLU A 69 5.79 6.33 -7.79
N ILE A 70 4.54 6.10 -7.37
CA ILE A 70 3.64 5.14 -8.02
C ILE A 70 3.45 5.51 -9.48
N PHE A 71 3.16 6.78 -9.77
CA PHE A 71 2.95 7.26 -11.13
C PHE A 71 4.20 7.09 -11.99
N SER A 72 5.38 7.42 -11.45
CA SER A 72 6.67 7.24 -12.12
C SER A 72 6.95 5.78 -12.49
N ARG A 73 6.65 4.84 -11.59
CA ARG A 73 6.77 3.39 -11.86
C ARG A 73 5.82 2.93 -12.95
N LEU A 74 4.59 3.44 -12.98
CA LEU A 74 3.63 3.12 -14.03
C LEU A 74 4.12 3.61 -15.40
N LEU A 75 4.58 4.87 -15.49
CA LEU A 75 5.15 5.42 -16.71
C LEU A 75 6.34 4.61 -17.21
N HIS A 76 7.22 4.20 -16.30
CA HIS A 76 8.37 3.38 -16.65
C HIS A 76 7.97 2.00 -17.22
N LYS A 77 6.91 1.37 -16.68
CA LYS A 77 6.34 0.14 -17.25
C LYS A 77 5.76 0.38 -18.65
N VAL A 78 5.06 1.49 -18.85
CA VAL A 78 4.50 1.88 -20.17
C VAL A 78 5.61 2.08 -21.20
N ARG A 79 6.70 2.76 -20.82
CA ARG A 79 7.85 3.02 -21.72
C ARG A 79 8.50 1.73 -22.23
N ARG A 80 8.50 0.67 -21.41
CA ARG A 80 9.06 -0.65 -21.74
C ARG A 80 8.08 -1.59 -22.46
N ALA A 81 6.81 -1.20 -22.58
CA ALA A 81 5.83 -1.97 -23.32
C ALA A 81 5.90 -1.63 -24.82
N GLU A 82 5.50 -2.57 -25.67
CA GLU A 82 5.47 -2.41 -27.13
C GLU A 82 4.13 -2.89 -27.70
N GLY A 83 3.81 -2.44 -28.92
CA GLY A 83 2.60 -2.80 -29.66
C GLY A 83 1.29 -2.53 -28.90
N GLU A 84 0.29 -3.39 -29.12
CA GLU A 84 -1.04 -3.28 -28.54
C GLU A 84 -1.04 -3.17 -27.00
N LYS A 85 -0.07 -3.82 -26.34
CA LYS A 85 0.06 -3.76 -24.88
C LYS A 85 0.37 -2.34 -24.42
N LYS A 86 1.26 -1.63 -25.12
CA LYS A 86 1.60 -0.24 -24.81
C LYS A 86 0.38 0.66 -25.00
N GLU A 87 -0.33 0.51 -26.11
CA GLU A 87 -1.52 1.30 -26.43
C GLU A 87 -2.61 1.11 -25.37
N LYS A 88 -2.87 -0.14 -24.97
CA LYS A 88 -3.80 -0.46 -23.90
C LYS A 88 -3.42 0.20 -22.57
N MET A 89 -2.15 0.11 -22.17
CA MET A 89 -1.68 0.70 -20.92
C MET A 89 -1.75 2.23 -20.94
N VAL A 90 -1.43 2.88 -22.06
CA VAL A 90 -1.56 4.34 -22.23
C VAL A 90 -3.02 4.75 -22.11
N LYS A 91 -3.92 4.01 -22.74
CA LYS A 91 -5.36 4.26 -22.68
C LYS A 91 -5.88 4.20 -21.24
N GLU A 92 -5.61 3.09 -20.54
CA GLU A 92 -6.00 2.87 -19.15
C GLU A 92 -5.45 3.96 -18.21
N LEU A 93 -4.19 4.37 -18.40
CA LEU A 93 -3.58 5.43 -17.61
C LEU A 93 -4.25 6.79 -17.85
N ASN A 94 -4.58 7.12 -19.10
CA ASN A 94 -5.30 8.34 -19.43
C ASN A 94 -6.73 8.36 -18.83
N GLU A 95 -7.42 7.23 -18.81
CA GLU A 95 -8.74 7.13 -18.19
C GLU A 95 -8.68 7.32 -16.68
N MET A 96 -7.67 6.76 -16.00
CA MET A 96 -7.43 7.05 -14.57
C MET A 96 -7.19 8.54 -14.33
N LEU A 97 -6.32 9.19 -15.13
CA LEU A 97 -6.04 10.62 -14.98
C LEU A 97 -7.29 11.47 -15.16
N LYS A 98 -8.15 11.14 -16.14
CA LYS A 98 -9.44 11.82 -16.33
C LYS A 98 -10.35 11.68 -15.12
N GLN A 99 -10.43 10.48 -14.53
CA GLN A 99 -11.23 10.26 -13.33
C GLN A 99 -10.70 11.03 -12.13
N MET A 100 -9.37 11.07 -11.95
CA MET A 100 -8.73 11.86 -10.90
C MET A 100 -9.01 13.35 -11.07
N HIS A 101 -8.87 13.87 -12.30
CA HIS A 101 -9.18 15.26 -12.60
C HIS A 101 -10.64 15.62 -12.32
N LYS A 102 -11.58 14.74 -12.67
CA LYS A 102 -13.00 14.93 -12.35
C LYS A 102 -13.23 15.02 -10.83
N LYS A 103 -12.64 14.11 -10.05
CA LYS A 103 -12.77 14.13 -8.58
C LYS A 103 -12.18 15.41 -7.97
N LEU A 104 -11.10 15.95 -8.53
CA LEU A 104 -10.53 17.21 -8.08
C LEU A 104 -11.46 18.42 -8.33
N GLN A 105 -12.34 18.36 -9.32
CA GLN A 105 -13.34 19.42 -9.57
C GLN A 105 -14.51 19.35 -8.59
N ASP A 106 -14.70 18.22 -7.90
CA ASP A 106 -15.77 17.98 -6.94
C ASP A 106 -15.35 18.33 -5.48
N VAL A 107 -14.13 18.83 -5.27
CA VAL A 107 -13.56 19.27 -3.98
C VAL A 107 -13.49 20.79 -3.95
#